data_AF-A0A450ZE50-F1
#
_entry.id   AF-A0A450ZE50-F1
#
_cell.length_a   1.000
_cell.length_b   1.000
_cell.length_c   1.000
_cell.angle_alpha   90.00
_cell.angle_beta   90.00
_cell.angle_gamma   90.00
#
_symmetry.space_group_name_H-M   'P 1'
#
loop_
_entity.id
_entity.type
_entity.pdbx_description
1 polymer ?
#
loop_
_entity_poly.entity_id
_entity_poly.type
_entity_poly.pdbx_seq_one_letter_code
_entity_poly.pdbx_strand_id
1 'polypeptide(L)'
;MSMRSIFRYVTALALFATIFPCAHAEKLVGAIPGQLSVQQGAAVYTIPIEVPPGAAGMQPDLAITYNSNGGNGLLEVGFSLSGLSVITLR
;
A
#
# COMPACT_ATOMS: atom_id res chain seq x y z
N MET A 1 -3.97 2.96 45.80
CA MET A 1 -3.71 2.17 44.57
C MET A 1 -2.35 1.51 44.75
N SER A 2 -2.32 0.21 45.04
CA SER A 2 -1.11 -0.45 45.56
C SER A 2 -0.13 -0.81 44.45
N MET A 3 1.16 -0.50 44.64
CA MET A 3 2.29 -0.71 43.71
C MET A 3 2.32 -2.13 43.09
N ARG A 4 1.74 -3.11 43.79
CA ARG A 4 1.64 -4.52 43.40
C ARG A 4 0.68 -4.79 42.23
N SER A 5 -0.37 -4.00 42.03
CA SER A 5 -1.28 -4.18 40.89
C SER A 5 -0.69 -3.59 39.61
N ILE A 6 0.05 -2.48 39.70
CA ILE A 6 0.72 -1.81 38.57
C ILE A 6 1.75 -2.74 37.93
N PHE A 7 2.59 -3.39 38.76
CA PHE A 7 3.62 -4.29 38.26
C PHE A 7 3.05 -5.48 37.48
N ARG A 8 1.87 -5.98 37.89
CA ARG A 8 1.14 -7.07 37.22
C ARG A 8 0.57 -6.66 35.87
N TYR A 9 0.07 -5.43 35.74
CA TYR A 9 -0.41 -4.91 34.45
C TYR A 9 0.73 -4.65 33.48
N VAL A 10 1.88 -4.14 33.96
CA VAL A 10 3.06 -3.91 33.11
C VAL A 10 3.64 -5.22 32.60
N THR A 11 3.72 -6.26 33.45
CA THR A 11 4.15 -7.59 32.99
C THR A 11 3.14 -8.24 32.05
N ALA A 12 1.83 -8.10 32.29
CA ALA A 12 0.81 -8.62 31.37
C ALA A 12 0.85 -7.93 30.00
N LEU A 13 1.05 -6.60 29.96
CA LEU A 13 1.15 -5.83 28.72
C LEU A 13 2.43 -6.17 27.94
N ALA A 14 3.56 -6.34 28.64
CA ALA A 14 4.82 -6.75 28.03
C ALA A 14 4.74 -8.17 27.44
N LEU A 15 4.07 -9.10 28.12
CA LEU A 15 3.82 -10.45 27.61
C LEU A 15 2.92 -10.41 26.37
N PHE A 16 1.86 -9.59 26.39
CA PHE A 16 0.93 -9.42 25.28
C PHE A 16 1.63 -8.90 24.02
N ALA A 17 2.54 -7.92 24.15
CA ALA A 17 3.28 -7.34 23.02
C ALA A 17 4.21 -8.35 22.31
N THR A 18 4.67 -9.40 22.98
CA THR A 18 5.52 -10.45 22.38
C THR A 18 4.75 -11.52 21.60
N ILE A 19 3.42 -11.59 21.77
CA ILE A 19 2.58 -12.63 21.15
C ILE A 19 1.95 -12.14 19.84
N PHE A 20 1.92 -10.83 19.58
CA PHE A 20 1.57 -10.32 18.25
C PHE A 20 2.76 -10.53 17.33
N PRO A 21 2.68 -11.48 16.38
CA PRO A 21 3.73 -11.59 15.39
C PRO A 21 3.76 -10.27 14.62
N CYS A 22 4.95 -9.71 14.48
CA CYS A 22 5.20 -8.66 13.51
C CYS A 22 4.79 -9.23 12.14
N ALA A 23 3.80 -8.62 11.49
CA ALA A 23 3.38 -9.02 10.16
C ALA A 23 4.58 -8.89 9.21
N HIS A 24 5.21 -10.02 8.90
CA HIS A 24 6.35 -10.08 7.99
C HIS A 24 5.79 -10.14 6.57
N ALA A 25 5.90 -9.03 5.84
CA ALA A 25 5.57 -9.01 4.42
C ALA A 25 6.72 -9.65 3.64
N GLU A 26 6.60 -10.94 3.32
CA GLU A 26 7.57 -11.64 2.48
C GLU A 26 7.50 -11.09 1.04
N LYS A 27 8.63 -10.54 0.57
CA LYS A 27 8.76 -10.08 -0.80
C LYS A 27 9.00 -11.30 -1.70
N LEU A 28 7.98 -11.69 -2.47
CA LEU A 28 8.07 -12.77 -3.44
C LEU A 28 9.17 -12.48 -4.48
N VAL A 29 10.11 -13.41 -4.66
CA VAL A 29 11.15 -13.32 -5.69
C VAL A 29 10.50 -13.49 -7.07
N GLY A 30 10.79 -12.58 -7.99
CA GLY A 30 10.20 -12.56 -9.34
C GLY A 30 8.86 -11.83 -9.44
N ALA A 31 8.32 -11.32 -8.33
CA ALA A 31 7.18 -10.42 -8.39
C ALA A 31 7.60 -9.03 -8.87
N ILE A 32 6.74 -8.39 -9.66
CA ILE A 32 6.86 -6.98 -10.00
C ILE A 32 6.74 -6.18 -8.69
N PRO A 33 7.60 -5.17 -8.44
CA PRO A 33 7.46 -4.31 -7.27
C PRO A 33 6.04 -3.74 -7.25
N GLY A 34 5.31 -4.02 -6.17
CA GLY A 34 3.94 -3.56 -5.99
C GLY A 34 3.63 -3.43 -4.51
N GLN A 35 2.87 -2.40 -4.16
CA GLN A 35 2.46 -2.14 -2.79
C GLN A 35 0.97 -2.42 -2.66
N LEU A 36 0.63 -3.39 -1.80
CA LEU A 36 -0.75 -3.66 -1.42
C LEU A 36 -1.09 -2.87 -0.16
N SER A 37 -2.19 -2.13 -0.19
CA SER A 37 -2.74 -1.41 0.94
C SER A 37 -4.25 -1.59 0.96
N VAL A 38 -4.85 -1.69 2.15
CA VAL A 38 -6.31 -1.64 2.30
C VAL A 38 -6.69 -0.23 2.70
N GLN A 39 -7.53 0.44 1.92
CA GLN A 39 -7.98 1.81 2.17
C GLN A 39 -9.50 1.84 2.18
N GLN A 40 -10.11 2.25 3.29
CA GLN A 40 -11.57 2.31 3.47
C GLN A 40 -12.29 0.99 3.11
N GLY A 41 -11.65 -0.17 3.36
CA GLY A 41 -12.21 -1.49 3.04
C GLY A 41 -12.04 -1.92 1.58
N ALA A 42 -11.44 -1.09 0.73
CA ALA A 42 -11.05 -1.45 -0.63
C ALA A 42 -9.60 -1.97 -0.65
N ALA A 43 -9.35 -3.00 -1.46
CA ALA A 43 -8.01 -3.45 -1.76
C ALA A 43 -7.40 -2.51 -2.80
N VAL A 44 -6.32 -1.84 -2.43
CA VAL A 44 -5.54 -0.94 -3.29
C VAL A 44 -4.20 -1.59 -3.61
N TYR A 45 -3.84 -1.66 -4.89
CA TYR A 45 -2.55 -2.17 -5.33
C TYR A 45 -1.86 -1.16 -6.23
N THR A 46 -0.62 -0.79 -5.93
CA THR A 46 0.14 0.20 -6.71
C THR A 46 1.39 -0.44 -7.29
N ILE A 47 1.51 -0.42 -8.61
CA ILE A 47 2.66 -0.95 -9.35
C ILE A 47 3.35 0.23 -10.04
N PRO A 48 4.51 0.70 -9.55
CA PRO A 48 5.29 1.73 -10.23
C PRO A 48 5.78 1.22 -11.59
N ILE A 49 5.73 2.10 -12.60
CA ILE A 49 6.29 1.83 -13.93
C ILE A 49 7.66 2.51 -13.99
N GLU A 50 8.71 1.71 -14.13
CA GLU A 50 10.05 2.24 -14.37
C GLU A 50 10.12 2.84 -15.77
N VAL A 51 10.22 4.17 -15.84
CA VAL A 51 10.42 4.89 -17.09
C VAL A 51 11.82 5.47 -17.15
N PRO A 52 12.49 5.46 -18.32
CA PRO A 52 13.78 6.11 -18.48
C PRO A 52 13.66 7.64 -18.30
N PRO A 53 14.72 8.32 -17.84
CA PRO A 53 14.73 9.78 -17.76
C PRO A 53 14.50 10.37 -19.14
N GLY A 54 13.50 11.25 -19.26
CA GLY A 54 13.18 11.94 -20.51
C GLY A 54 14.15 13.07 -20.83
N ALA A 55 13.92 13.73 -21.96
CA ALA A 55 14.71 14.89 -22.37
C ALA A 55 14.72 15.96 -21.26
N ALA A 56 15.89 16.53 -21.01
CA ALA A 56 16.13 17.51 -19.94
C ALA A 56 15.83 17.01 -18.51
N GLY A 57 15.84 15.70 -18.26
CA GLY A 57 15.62 15.14 -16.91
C GLY A 57 14.15 15.12 -16.48
N MET A 58 13.23 15.40 -17.40
CA MET A 58 11.80 15.30 -17.13
C MET A 58 11.36 13.84 -17.24
N GLN A 59 11.09 13.22 -16.09
CA GLN A 59 10.58 11.85 -15.99
C GLN A 59 9.12 11.90 -15.52
N PRO A 60 8.17 11.27 -16.25
CA PRO A 60 6.81 11.15 -15.74
C PRO A 60 6.76 10.11 -14.61
N ASP A 61 6.10 10.44 -13.51
CA ASP A 61 5.84 9.47 -12.45
C ASP A 61 4.60 8.65 -12.83
N LEU A 62 4.82 7.45 -13.39
CA LEU A 62 3.75 6.57 -13.86
C LEU A 62 3.58 5.37 -12.93
N ALA A 63 2.33 5.02 -12.63
CA ALA A 63 2.00 3.83 -11.85
C ALA A 63 0.67 3.23 -12.29
N ILE A 64 0.57 1.90 -12.32
CA ILE A 64 -0.71 1.21 -12.43
C ILE A 64 -1.29 1.09 -11.03
N THR A 65 -2.50 1.58 -10.83
CA THR A 65 -3.23 1.49 -9.58
C THR A 65 -4.46 0.59 -9.76
N TYR A 66 -4.64 -0.34 -8.85
CA TYR A 66 -5.86 -1.13 -8.72
C TYR A 66 -6.61 -0.68 -7.47
N ASN A 67 -7.92 -0.55 -7.56
CA ASN A 67 -8.82 -0.33 -6.45
C ASN A 67 -10.03 -1.24 -6.64
N SER A 68 -10.30 -2.13 -5.68
CA SER A 68 -11.43 -3.07 -5.77
C SER A 68 -12.80 -2.39 -5.79
N ASN A 69 -12.89 -1.13 -5.35
CA ASN A 69 -14.09 -0.28 -5.44
C ASN A 69 -14.04 0.68 -6.65
N GLY A 70 -12.99 0.60 -7.47
CA GLY A 70 -12.84 1.41 -8.67
C GLY A 70 -13.82 1.00 -9.77
N GLY A 71 -14.38 1.99 -10.47
CA GLY A 71 -15.21 1.78 -11.65
C GLY A 71 -14.39 1.45 -12.91
N ASN A 72 -15.03 1.54 -14.06
CA ASN A 72 -14.37 1.34 -15.35
C ASN A 72 -13.38 2.48 -15.65
N GLY A 73 -12.11 2.14 -15.85
CA GLY A 73 -11.06 3.04 -16.29
C GLY A 73 -10.44 2.63 -17.63
N LEU A 74 -9.33 3.28 -17.99
CA LEU A 74 -8.56 2.99 -19.21
C LEU A 74 -8.06 1.54 -19.28
N LEU A 75 -7.86 0.91 -18.11
CA LEU A 75 -7.34 -0.43 -17.96
C LEU A 75 -8.43 -1.41 -17.47
N GLU A 76 -9.71 -1.08 -17.69
CA GLU A 76 -10.91 -1.83 -17.24
C GLU A 76 -11.38 -1.51 -15.81
N VAL A 77 -12.22 -2.37 -15.23
CA VAL A 77 -12.83 -2.20 -13.91
C VAL A 77 -11.76 -2.27 -12.83
N GLY A 78 -11.71 -1.26 -11.97
CA GLY A 78 -10.82 -1.24 -10.81
C GLY A 78 -9.36 -0.91 -11.13
N PHE A 79 -8.91 -1.05 -12.38
CA PHE A 79 -7.56 -0.66 -12.80
C PHE A 79 -7.54 0.76 -13.38
N SER A 80 -6.49 1.49 -13.06
CA SER A 80 -6.26 2.86 -13.53
C SER A 80 -4.77 3.11 -13.73
N LEU A 81 -4.45 3.99 -14.68
CA LEU A 81 -3.09 4.43 -14.93
C LEU A 81 -2.93 5.84 -14.34
N SER A 82 -2.09 5.94 -13.31
CA SER A 82 -1.75 7.19 -12.63
C SER A 82 -0.53 7.85 -13.29
N GLY A 83 -0.45 9.17 -13.19
CA GLY A 83 0.65 9.95 -13.78
C GLY A 83 0.39 10.47 -15.19
N LEU A 84 -0.74 10.12 -15.79
CA LEU A 84 -1.18 10.70 -17.05
C LEU A 84 -1.97 11.98 -16.82
N SER A 85 -1.64 13.04 -17.57
CA SER A 85 -2.48 14.22 -17.71
C SER A 85 -3.62 13.91 -18.69
N VAL A 86 -4.65 13.21 -18.22
CA VAL A 86 -5.85 12.93 -19.03
C VAL A 86 -6.82 14.11 -18.96
N ILE A 87 -7.17 14.66 -20.12
CA ILE A 87 -8.33 15.56 -20.26
C ILE A 87 -9.54 14.67 -20.61
N THR A 88 -10.41 14.44 -19.63
CA THR A 88 -11.69 13.76 -19.87
C THR A 88 -12.72 14.78 -20.36
N LEU A 89 -13.08 14.72 -21.65
CA LEU A 89 -14.28 15.38 -22.16
C LEU A 89 -15.50 14.63 -21.59
N ARG A 90 -16.33 15.33 -20.81
CA ARG A 90 -17.63 14.83 -20.38
C ARG A 90 -18.70 15.22 -21.37
#